data_AF-A0A945SHY6-F1
#
_entry.id   AF-A0A945SHY6-F1
#
_cell.length_a   1.000
_cell.length_b   1.000
_cell.length_c   1.000
_cell.angle_alpha   90.00
_cell.angle_beta   90.00
_cell.angle_gamma   90.00
#
_symmetry.space_group_name_H-M   'P 1'
#
loop_
_entity.id
_entity.type
_entity.pdbx_description
1 polymer ?
#
loop_
_entity_poly.entity_id
_entity_poly.type
_entity_poly.pdbx_seq_one_letter_code
_entity_poly.pdbx_strand_id
1 'polypeptide(L)'
;MANEDTEFSTELRGYKRSEVDSALNELRGELIKAAKDRQSMLEEVAGLKEQISALGGAPGGALAPSYAGLGGRLESILRIAEEQSTRIIGQVDIDAERIIANAKLEAAQITESTRLESIAAAEELTNSSATTLEGAQAKAEALVAEATEEAERLRAEAIEEASSIRGAVATEAAKLRATAKRESDALRAETTREISELKAVAKQALHEAKRDMENVAKEVEAERVSHELTLKKIQEEAALAQTNLQREVAQTTSRLASDNKKQAEVLADQAQQARADLDAELAARRAEAERELLEAHQNAVELNNRFLSEAESQLLETKSRLAEVRKDHKRITAAIDLANETGRTEADKRAKKLVADAQKRAGEIIREAEEDAIARVAQAESRLIELRAERKTIAEYVQSLRAIVGDVVTTESQAANKKPRATRRAKPPAKAKPPAKAKRPDSAAS
;
A
#
# COMPACT_ATOMS: atom_id res chain seq x y z
N MET A 1 65.20 17.96 -6.35
CA MET A 1 65.14 17.01 -7.47
C MET A 1 63.67 16.71 -7.72
N ALA A 2 63.27 16.51 -8.98
CA ALA A 2 61.93 16.00 -9.25
C ALA A 2 61.93 14.49 -8.97
N ASN A 3 60.96 14.01 -8.22
CA ASN A 3 60.61 12.60 -8.19
C ASN A 3 59.48 12.40 -9.19
N GLU A 4 59.60 11.38 -10.03
CA GLU A 4 58.56 11.01 -10.99
C GLU A 4 57.38 10.38 -10.24
N ASP A 5 56.16 10.92 -10.39
CA ASP A 5 54.97 10.33 -9.77
C ASP A 5 54.71 8.95 -10.38
N THR A 6 55.14 7.92 -9.66
CA THR A 6 55.13 6.53 -10.12
C THR A 6 53.73 5.95 -9.90
N GLU A 7 52.78 6.28 -10.78
CA GLU A 7 51.41 5.73 -10.70
C GLU A 7 51.43 4.20 -10.79
N PHE A 8 50.70 3.54 -9.88
CA PHE A 8 50.55 2.09 -9.89
C PHE A 8 49.58 1.63 -10.98
N SER A 9 49.94 0.57 -11.71
CA SER A 9 49.09 -0.09 -12.70
C SER A 9 47.83 -0.68 -12.06
N THR A 10 46.68 -0.55 -12.73
CA THR A 10 45.39 -1.03 -12.21
C THR A 10 45.01 -2.40 -12.76
N GLU A 11 44.43 -3.24 -11.89
CA GLU A 11 43.90 -4.57 -12.23
C GLU A 11 42.44 -4.73 -11.78
N LEU A 12 41.72 -5.67 -12.40
CA LEU A 12 40.27 -5.88 -12.23
C LEU A 12 39.84 -6.28 -10.79
N ARG A 13 40.79 -6.57 -9.89
CA ARG A 13 40.59 -6.82 -8.46
C ARG A 13 41.62 -6.11 -7.57
N GLY A 14 42.18 -5.00 -8.03
CA GLY A 14 43.13 -4.19 -7.25
C GLY A 14 42.51 -3.51 -6.03
N TYR A 15 43.36 -2.99 -5.15
CA TYR A 15 42.94 -2.16 -4.01
C TYR A 15 42.25 -0.86 -4.48
N LYS A 16 41.34 -0.32 -3.66
CA LYS A 16 40.65 0.95 -3.95
C LYS A 16 41.66 2.11 -3.97
N ARG A 17 41.79 2.78 -5.12
CA ARG A 17 42.73 3.89 -5.31
C ARG A 17 42.63 4.97 -4.22
N SER A 18 41.42 5.38 -3.81
CA SER A 18 41.23 6.42 -2.80
C SER A 18 41.75 6.06 -1.40
N GLU A 19 41.62 4.80 -0.98
CA GLU A 19 42.11 4.31 0.32
C GLU A 19 43.64 4.18 0.29
N VAL A 20 44.20 3.71 -0.83
CA VAL A 20 45.65 3.62 -1.06
C VAL A 20 46.29 5.01 -1.14
N ASP A 21 45.72 5.94 -1.91
CA ASP A 21 46.22 7.32 -2.05
C ASP A 21 46.17 8.06 -0.71
N SER A 22 45.19 7.77 0.16
CA SER A 22 45.13 8.33 1.52
C SER A 22 46.26 7.79 2.41
N ALA A 23 46.45 6.47 2.47
CA ALA A 23 47.52 5.84 3.25
C ALA A 23 48.94 6.23 2.75
N LEU A 24 49.12 6.38 1.43
CA LEU A 24 50.37 6.85 0.83
C LEU A 24 50.68 8.31 1.22
N ASN A 25 49.65 9.17 1.31
CA ASN A 25 49.85 10.55 1.74
C ASN A 25 50.11 10.67 3.26
N GLU A 26 49.54 9.78 4.07
CA GLU A 26 49.88 9.66 5.49
C GLU A 26 51.34 9.21 5.68
N LEU A 27 51.76 8.12 5.02
CA LEU A 27 53.15 7.65 5.01
C LEU A 27 54.15 8.68 4.47
N ARG A 28 53.77 9.47 3.44
CA ARG A 28 54.55 10.62 2.97
C ARG A 28 54.68 11.69 4.06
N GLY A 29 53.62 11.97 4.81
CA GLY A 29 53.61 12.87 5.96
C GLY A 29 54.51 12.40 7.11
N GLU A 30 54.47 11.11 7.44
CA GLU A 30 55.38 10.49 8.42
C GLU A 30 56.84 10.55 7.97
N LEU A 31 57.13 10.25 6.71
CA LEU A 31 58.48 10.34 6.13
C LEU A 31 59.04 11.77 6.22
N ILE A 32 58.20 12.79 5.99
CA ILE A 32 58.58 14.20 6.11
C ILE A 32 58.84 14.58 7.59
N LYS A 33 58.01 14.11 8.54
CA LYS A 33 58.27 14.28 9.98
C LYS A 33 59.62 13.64 10.37
N ALA A 34 59.79 12.35 10.10
CA ALA A 34 61.01 11.60 10.41
C ALA A 34 62.28 12.20 9.76
N ALA A 35 62.17 12.75 8.53
CA ALA A 35 63.26 13.46 7.89
C ALA A 35 63.63 14.77 8.60
N LYS A 36 62.64 15.53 9.08
CA LYS A 36 62.82 16.75 9.88
C LYS A 36 63.38 16.45 11.28
N ASP A 37 62.85 15.43 11.95
CA ASP A 37 63.29 15.02 13.28
C ASP A 37 64.75 14.52 13.23
N ARG A 38 65.09 13.73 12.20
CA ARG A 38 66.49 13.36 11.91
C ARG A 38 67.38 14.57 11.67
N GLN A 39 66.88 15.66 11.08
CA GLN A 39 67.65 16.88 10.91
C GLN A 39 67.86 17.61 12.25
N SER A 40 66.84 17.71 13.12
CA SER A 40 67.01 18.24 14.49
C SER A 40 68.08 17.45 15.26
N MET A 41 68.00 16.11 15.22
CA MET A 41 68.99 15.24 15.85
C MET A 41 70.41 15.44 15.29
N LEU A 42 70.57 15.76 14.00
CA LEU A 42 71.87 16.06 13.40
C LEU A 42 72.40 17.44 13.82
N GLU A 43 71.54 18.44 13.96
CA GLU A 43 71.88 19.78 14.45
C GLU A 43 72.25 19.73 15.94
N GLU A 44 71.53 18.95 16.75
CA GLU A 44 71.86 18.66 18.16
C GLU A 44 73.19 17.90 18.29
N VAL A 45 73.43 16.87 17.47
CA VAL A 45 74.73 16.15 17.44
C VAL A 45 75.88 17.05 16.98
N ALA A 46 75.63 18.03 16.11
CA ALA A 46 76.63 19.04 15.75
C ALA A 46 76.94 19.96 16.95
N GLY A 47 75.93 20.51 17.60
CA GLY A 47 76.09 21.36 18.79
C GLY A 47 76.77 20.64 19.96
N LEU A 48 76.44 19.37 20.20
CA LEU A 48 77.10 18.54 21.21
C LEU A 48 78.58 18.27 20.87
N LYS A 49 78.91 18.05 19.58
CA LYS A 49 80.32 17.94 19.16
C LYS A 49 81.08 19.24 19.35
N GLU A 50 80.47 20.39 19.07
CA GLU A 50 81.07 21.70 19.30
C GLU A 50 81.29 21.98 20.79
N GLN A 51 80.33 21.63 21.65
CA GLN A 51 80.49 21.70 23.12
C GLN A 51 81.61 20.77 23.63
N ILE A 52 81.70 19.53 23.11
CA ILE A 52 82.79 18.60 23.45
C ILE A 52 84.14 19.15 22.97
N SER A 53 84.21 19.76 21.79
CA SER A 53 85.41 20.42 21.28
C SER A 53 85.81 21.64 22.11
N ALA A 54 84.85 22.44 22.58
CA ALA A 54 85.11 23.57 23.48
C ALA A 54 85.62 23.11 24.87
N LEU A 55 85.06 22.02 25.41
CA LEU A 55 85.50 21.42 26.67
C LEU A 55 86.88 20.76 26.56
N GLY A 56 87.16 20.07 25.45
CA GLY A 56 88.47 19.46 25.17
C GLY A 56 89.55 20.45 24.74
N GLY A 57 89.16 21.62 24.22
CA GLY A 57 90.05 22.68 23.74
C GLY A 57 90.59 23.62 24.82
N ALA A 58 90.15 23.48 26.09
CA ALA A 58 90.57 24.34 27.19
C ALA A 58 92.08 24.19 27.51
N PRO A 59 92.93 25.20 27.25
CA PRO A 59 94.38 25.01 27.29
C PRO A 59 94.97 25.26 28.69
N GLY A 60 95.40 24.18 29.34
CA GLY A 60 96.28 24.22 30.52
C GLY A 60 95.63 23.78 31.83
N GLY A 61 96.34 22.94 32.60
CA GLY A 61 95.85 22.50 33.91
C GLY A 61 96.21 21.07 34.34
N ALA A 62 97.25 20.44 33.77
CA ALA A 62 97.73 19.13 34.23
C ALA A 62 98.47 19.23 35.58
N LEU A 63 97.71 19.44 36.66
CA LEU A 63 98.16 19.38 38.04
C LEU A 63 97.22 18.46 38.84
N ALA A 64 97.78 17.74 39.81
CA ALA A 64 97.09 16.65 40.52
C ALA A 64 95.76 17.11 41.18
N PRO A 65 94.74 16.23 41.26
CA PRO A 65 93.41 16.60 41.75
C PRO A 65 93.44 17.06 43.21
N SER A 66 93.35 18.39 43.40
CA SER A 66 93.18 19.01 44.70
C SER A 66 91.69 18.94 45.11
N TYR A 67 91.42 18.34 46.28
CA TYR A 67 90.06 18.08 46.77
C TYR A 67 89.18 19.34 46.83
N ALA A 68 89.76 20.51 47.16
CA ALA A 68 89.05 21.79 47.17
C ALA A 68 88.44 22.17 45.80
N GLY A 69 89.01 21.68 44.69
CA GLY A 69 88.47 21.88 43.34
C GLY A 69 87.32 20.93 42.97
N LEU A 70 87.14 19.83 43.72
CA LEU A 70 86.00 18.93 43.56
C LEU A 70 84.76 19.50 44.25
N GLY A 71 84.90 20.06 45.46
CA GLY A 71 83.78 20.63 46.23
C GLY A 71 82.96 21.67 45.44
N GLY A 72 83.60 22.72 44.92
CA GLY A 72 82.90 23.75 44.14
C GLY A 72 82.33 23.26 42.79
N ARG A 73 82.89 22.20 42.22
CA ARG A 73 82.31 21.55 41.02
C ARG A 73 81.09 20.70 41.38
N LEU A 74 81.14 19.95 42.48
CA LEU A 74 80.01 19.20 43.03
C LEU A 74 78.85 20.13 43.43
N GLU A 75 79.14 21.26 44.07
CA GLU A 75 78.16 22.29 44.41
C GLU A 75 77.50 22.87 43.16
N SER A 76 78.28 23.22 42.12
CA SER A 76 77.72 23.71 40.87
C SER A 76 76.89 22.65 40.14
N ILE A 77 77.31 21.37 40.15
CA ILE A 77 76.56 20.26 39.57
C ILE A 77 75.26 20.02 40.36
N LEU A 78 75.29 20.04 41.69
CA LEU A 78 74.09 19.95 42.52
C LEU A 78 73.13 21.11 42.25
N ARG A 79 73.60 22.36 42.17
CA ARG A 79 72.74 23.51 41.89
C ARG A 79 72.07 23.39 40.52
N ILE A 80 72.81 22.93 39.50
CA ILE A 80 72.26 22.66 38.16
C ILE A 80 71.26 21.49 38.23
N ALA A 81 71.54 20.44 38.99
CA ALA A 81 70.63 19.30 39.16
C ALA A 81 69.36 19.65 39.96
N GLU A 82 69.44 20.54 40.96
CA GLU A 82 68.29 21.07 41.70
C GLU A 82 67.44 22.01 40.83
N GLU A 83 68.06 22.86 40.01
CA GLU A 83 67.35 23.71 39.04
C GLU A 83 66.69 22.87 37.92
N GLN A 84 67.42 21.89 37.36
CA GLN A 84 66.87 20.96 36.38
C GLN A 84 65.77 20.09 36.99
N SER A 85 65.92 19.59 38.21
CA SER A 85 64.92 18.77 38.89
C SER A 85 63.66 19.58 39.19
N THR A 86 63.76 20.78 39.76
CA THR A 86 62.59 21.65 40.00
C THR A 86 61.90 22.04 38.69
N ARG A 87 62.65 22.28 37.61
CA ARG A 87 62.11 22.52 36.25
C ARG A 87 61.38 21.30 35.69
N ILE A 88 62.00 20.11 35.73
CA ILE A 88 61.40 18.84 35.28
C ILE A 88 60.15 18.51 36.09
N ILE A 89 60.20 18.67 37.42
CA ILE A 89 59.06 18.44 38.32
C ILE A 89 57.91 19.38 37.98
N GLY A 90 58.17 20.69 37.81
CA GLY A 90 57.14 21.65 37.42
C GLY A 90 56.56 21.39 36.03
N GLN A 91 57.40 20.97 35.07
CA GLN A 91 56.96 20.60 33.73
C GLN A 91 56.11 19.32 33.75
N VAL A 92 56.53 18.28 34.49
CA VAL A 92 55.74 17.04 34.65
C VAL A 92 54.41 17.31 35.33
N ASP A 93 54.33 18.21 36.32
CA ASP A 93 53.06 18.61 36.93
C ASP A 93 52.13 19.32 35.90
N ILE A 94 52.66 20.24 35.10
CA ILE A 94 51.91 20.95 34.04
C ILE A 94 51.43 19.98 32.94
N ASP A 95 52.32 19.12 32.44
CA ASP A 95 51.99 18.14 31.40
C ASP A 95 51.00 17.08 31.93
N ALA A 96 51.08 16.72 33.22
CA ALA A 96 50.13 15.84 33.87
C ALA A 96 48.73 16.46 34.02
N GLU A 97 48.62 17.72 34.46
CA GLU A 97 47.35 18.45 34.48
C GLU A 97 46.76 18.59 33.08
N ARG A 98 47.60 18.87 32.08
CA ARG A 98 47.22 18.96 30.66
C ARG A 98 46.73 17.63 30.09
N ILE A 99 47.35 16.51 30.43
CA ILE A 99 46.90 15.16 30.03
C ILE A 99 45.49 14.88 30.55
N ILE A 100 45.21 15.18 31.83
CA ILE A 100 43.86 14.99 32.41
C ILE A 100 42.85 15.94 31.75
N ALA A 101 43.22 17.22 31.55
CA ALA A 101 42.34 18.21 30.95
C ALA A 101 41.97 17.84 29.50
N ASN A 102 42.95 17.43 28.70
CA ASN A 102 42.73 16.92 27.35
C ASN A 102 41.85 15.67 27.36
N ALA A 103 42.17 14.65 28.17
CA ALA A 103 41.41 13.40 28.21
C ALA A 103 39.94 13.62 28.64
N LYS A 104 39.68 14.56 29.57
CA LYS A 104 38.30 14.92 29.98
C LYS A 104 37.57 15.75 28.92
N LEU A 105 38.29 16.57 28.14
CA LEU A 105 37.73 17.31 27.02
C LEU A 105 37.40 16.39 25.84
N GLU A 106 38.29 15.47 25.48
CA GLU A 106 38.08 14.44 24.46
C GLU A 106 36.93 13.50 24.85
N ALA A 107 36.89 13.04 26.10
CA ALA A 107 35.79 12.23 26.64
C ALA A 107 34.44 12.96 26.51
N ALA A 108 34.36 14.22 26.94
CA ALA A 108 33.15 15.03 26.83
C ALA A 108 32.74 15.27 25.37
N GLN A 109 33.70 15.53 24.48
CA GLN A 109 33.45 15.70 23.04
C GLN A 109 32.89 14.43 22.41
N ILE A 110 33.47 13.26 22.68
CA ILE A 110 32.99 11.97 22.16
C ILE A 110 31.58 11.67 22.67
N THR A 111 31.32 11.84 23.97
CA THR A 111 29.98 11.59 24.52
C THR A 111 28.93 12.51 23.92
N GLU A 112 29.21 13.80 23.74
CA GLU A 112 28.21 14.74 23.18
C GLU A 112 28.07 14.60 21.66
N SER A 113 29.15 14.34 20.90
CA SER A 113 29.04 14.10 19.46
C SER A 113 28.24 12.83 19.16
N THR A 114 28.59 11.71 19.78
CA THR A 114 27.89 10.44 19.56
C THR A 114 26.45 10.48 20.08
N ARG A 115 26.17 11.25 21.15
CA ARG A 115 24.81 11.53 21.62
C ARG A 115 24.00 12.36 20.63
N LEU A 116 24.55 13.44 20.10
CA LEU A 116 23.87 14.27 19.09
C LEU A 116 23.62 13.50 17.79
N GLU A 117 24.60 12.74 17.32
CA GLU A 117 24.49 11.86 16.14
C GLU A 117 23.43 10.75 16.36
N SER A 118 23.42 10.10 17.53
CA SER A 118 22.45 9.06 17.86
C SER A 118 21.02 9.58 18.01
N ILE A 119 20.85 10.80 18.54
CA ILE A 119 19.55 11.48 18.59
C ILE A 119 19.09 11.84 17.17
N ALA A 120 19.95 12.48 16.37
CA ALA A 120 19.63 12.87 15.00
C ALA A 120 19.25 11.66 14.13
N ALA A 121 19.97 10.54 14.24
CA ALA A 121 19.66 9.30 13.52
C ALA A 121 18.32 8.66 14.00
N ALA A 122 17.99 8.76 15.29
CA ALA A 122 16.71 8.29 15.81
C ALA A 122 15.53 9.19 15.38
N GLU A 123 15.74 10.50 15.28
CA GLU A 123 14.76 11.44 14.73
C GLU A 123 14.57 11.26 13.22
N GLU A 124 15.64 11.09 12.44
CA GLU A 124 15.57 10.77 11.02
C GLU A 124 14.81 9.46 10.77
N LEU A 125 15.08 8.41 11.55
CA LEU A 125 14.34 7.16 11.41
C LEU A 125 12.87 7.28 11.86
N THR A 126 12.58 8.15 12.82
CA THR A 126 11.19 8.47 13.22
C THR A 126 10.45 9.20 12.11
N ASN A 127 11.08 10.20 11.48
CA ASN A 127 10.51 11.01 10.41
C ASN A 127 10.33 10.22 9.10
N SER A 128 11.31 9.37 8.75
CA SER A 128 11.19 8.44 7.61
C SER A 128 10.16 7.32 7.89
N SER A 129 10.02 6.86 9.14
CA SER A 129 8.94 5.94 9.51
C SER A 129 7.56 6.61 9.48
N ALA A 130 7.46 7.90 9.79
CA ALA A 130 6.19 8.65 9.71
C ALA A 130 5.76 8.89 8.26
N THR A 131 6.67 9.38 7.41
CA THR A 131 6.39 9.61 5.98
C THR A 131 6.13 8.32 5.20
N THR A 132 6.74 7.20 5.58
CA THR A 132 6.40 5.88 4.99
C THR A 132 5.07 5.31 5.48
N LEU A 133 4.65 5.60 6.73
CA LEU A 133 3.27 5.32 7.18
C LEU A 133 2.25 6.16 6.41
N GLU A 134 2.45 7.47 6.30
CA GLU A 134 1.56 8.39 5.58
C GLU A 134 1.45 8.00 4.11
N GLY A 135 2.58 7.72 3.44
CA GLY A 135 2.61 7.23 2.06
C GLY A 135 2.00 5.83 1.87
N ALA A 136 1.89 5.01 2.91
CA ALA A 136 1.17 3.74 2.89
C ALA A 136 -0.34 3.91 3.12
N GLN A 137 -0.73 4.82 4.04
CA GLN A 137 -2.12 5.18 4.31
C GLN A 137 -2.77 5.83 3.09
N ALA A 138 -2.11 6.81 2.46
CA ALA A 138 -2.58 7.46 1.24
C ALA A 138 -2.73 6.47 0.06
N LYS A 139 -1.84 5.46 -0.06
CA LYS A 139 -1.97 4.40 -1.07
C LYS A 139 -3.13 3.45 -0.78
N ALA A 140 -3.35 3.10 0.48
CA ALA A 140 -4.53 2.32 0.87
C ALA A 140 -5.80 3.10 0.52
N GLU A 141 -5.90 4.36 0.92
CA GLU A 141 -7.06 5.23 0.65
C GLU A 141 -7.32 5.47 -0.85
N ALA A 142 -6.26 5.57 -1.67
CA ALA A 142 -6.39 5.62 -3.13
C ALA A 142 -6.96 4.31 -3.70
N LEU A 143 -6.47 3.15 -3.26
CA LEU A 143 -6.98 1.83 -3.67
C LEU A 143 -8.42 1.60 -3.19
N VAL A 144 -8.80 2.13 -2.02
CA VAL A 144 -10.19 2.15 -1.56
C VAL A 144 -11.05 2.96 -2.52
N ALA A 145 -10.64 4.20 -2.83
CA ALA A 145 -11.41 5.09 -3.70
C ALA A 145 -11.60 4.46 -5.09
N GLU A 146 -10.52 4.01 -5.73
CA GLU A 146 -10.54 3.35 -7.04
C GLU A 146 -11.47 2.12 -7.05
N ALA A 147 -11.34 1.23 -6.05
CA ALA A 147 -12.16 0.02 -5.99
C ALA A 147 -13.63 0.31 -5.61
N THR A 148 -13.93 1.40 -4.88
CA THR A 148 -15.31 1.85 -4.67
C THR A 148 -15.91 2.47 -5.93
N GLU A 149 -15.16 3.27 -6.68
CA GLU A 149 -15.61 3.87 -7.95
C GLU A 149 -15.88 2.79 -9.00
N GLU A 150 -14.98 1.81 -9.14
CA GLU A 150 -15.16 0.62 -9.99
C GLU A 150 -16.44 -0.14 -9.61
N ALA A 151 -16.65 -0.39 -8.31
CA ALA A 151 -17.80 -1.14 -7.82
C ALA A 151 -19.13 -0.34 -7.84
N GLU A 152 -19.08 1.00 -7.88
CA GLU A 152 -20.24 1.85 -8.19
C GLU A 152 -20.51 1.91 -9.70
N ARG A 153 -19.48 1.95 -10.56
CA ARG A 153 -19.63 1.94 -12.02
C ARG A 153 -20.29 0.65 -12.51
N LEU A 154 -19.79 -0.51 -12.08
CA LEU A 154 -20.38 -1.82 -12.39
C LEU A 154 -21.83 -1.94 -11.88
N ARG A 155 -22.15 -1.30 -10.75
CA ARG A 155 -23.52 -1.23 -10.22
C ARG A 155 -24.42 -0.31 -11.04
N ALA A 156 -23.91 0.82 -11.52
CA ALA A 156 -24.65 1.75 -12.38
C ALA A 156 -24.96 1.11 -13.74
N GLU A 157 -23.95 0.49 -14.37
CA GLU A 157 -24.08 -0.25 -15.63
C GLU A 157 -25.14 -1.36 -15.53
N ALA A 158 -25.09 -2.20 -14.49
CA ALA A 158 -26.09 -3.24 -14.25
C ALA A 158 -27.51 -2.70 -13.95
N ILE A 159 -27.64 -1.46 -13.45
CA ILE A 159 -28.94 -0.79 -13.27
C ILE A 159 -29.45 -0.21 -14.60
N GLU A 160 -28.57 0.31 -15.44
CA GLU A 160 -28.91 0.81 -16.77
C GLU A 160 -29.31 -0.33 -17.71
N GLU A 161 -28.51 -1.39 -17.81
CA GLU A 161 -28.79 -2.61 -18.59
C GLU A 161 -30.15 -3.21 -18.20
N ALA A 162 -30.39 -3.41 -16.89
CA ALA A 162 -31.67 -3.91 -16.38
C ALA A 162 -32.84 -2.93 -16.62
N SER A 163 -32.59 -1.64 -16.85
CA SER A 163 -33.64 -0.65 -17.17
C SER A 163 -33.92 -0.58 -18.68
N SER A 164 -32.88 -0.69 -19.51
CA SER A 164 -32.95 -0.82 -20.96
C SER A 164 -33.75 -2.07 -21.35
N ILE A 165 -33.41 -3.24 -20.79
CA ILE A 165 -34.12 -4.50 -21.04
C ILE A 165 -35.59 -4.41 -20.62
N ARG A 166 -35.91 -3.81 -19.47
CA ARG A 166 -37.31 -3.57 -19.06
C ARG A 166 -38.04 -2.61 -20.01
N GLY A 167 -37.37 -1.59 -20.54
CA GLY A 167 -37.93 -0.68 -21.55
C GLY A 167 -38.22 -1.37 -22.88
N ALA A 168 -37.31 -2.22 -23.36
CA ALA A 168 -37.48 -3.03 -24.56
C ALA A 168 -38.66 -4.02 -24.41
N VAL A 169 -38.68 -4.79 -23.32
CA VAL A 169 -39.77 -5.74 -22.99
C VAL A 169 -41.12 -5.02 -22.91
N ALA A 170 -41.19 -3.86 -22.24
CA ALA A 170 -42.44 -3.09 -22.17
C ALA A 170 -42.90 -2.57 -23.54
N THR A 171 -41.96 -2.21 -24.41
CA THR A 171 -42.26 -1.70 -25.77
C THR A 171 -42.75 -2.82 -26.68
N GLU A 172 -42.09 -3.98 -26.70
CA GLU A 172 -42.53 -5.13 -27.49
C GLU A 172 -43.84 -5.72 -26.96
N ALA A 173 -44.05 -5.81 -25.64
CA ALA A 173 -45.34 -6.21 -25.07
C ALA A 173 -46.49 -5.25 -25.44
N ALA A 174 -46.23 -3.94 -25.49
CA ALA A 174 -47.21 -2.95 -25.95
C ALA A 174 -47.50 -3.08 -27.46
N LYS A 175 -46.46 -3.34 -28.27
CA LYS A 175 -46.53 -3.55 -29.73
C LYS A 175 -47.32 -4.82 -30.07
N LEU A 176 -47.01 -5.95 -29.44
CA LEU A 176 -47.74 -7.22 -29.58
C LEU A 176 -49.22 -7.08 -29.18
N ARG A 177 -49.51 -6.39 -28.06
CA ARG A 177 -50.90 -6.11 -27.64
C ARG A 177 -51.62 -5.19 -28.64
N ALA A 178 -50.91 -4.28 -29.31
CA ALA A 178 -51.48 -3.39 -30.32
C ALA A 178 -51.71 -4.09 -31.67
N THR A 179 -50.82 -4.97 -32.12
CA THR A 179 -51.01 -5.77 -33.36
C THR A 179 -52.14 -6.77 -33.18
N ALA A 180 -52.11 -7.60 -32.13
CA ALA A 180 -53.16 -8.60 -31.87
C ALA A 180 -54.55 -7.96 -31.70
N LYS A 181 -54.64 -6.74 -31.15
CA LYS A 181 -55.91 -5.99 -31.13
C LYS A 181 -56.34 -5.56 -32.54
N ARG A 182 -55.44 -4.98 -33.34
CA ARG A 182 -55.74 -4.54 -34.72
C ARG A 182 -56.18 -5.71 -35.60
N GLU A 183 -55.49 -6.84 -35.49
CA GLU A 183 -55.81 -8.08 -36.21
C GLU A 183 -57.19 -8.62 -35.80
N SER A 184 -57.48 -8.67 -34.49
CA SER A 184 -58.81 -9.08 -33.99
C SER A 184 -59.93 -8.13 -34.42
N ASP A 185 -59.70 -6.82 -34.40
CA ASP A 185 -60.70 -5.82 -34.82
C ASP A 185 -60.87 -5.79 -36.36
N ALA A 186 -59.83 -6.12 -37.14
CA ALA A 186 -59.88 -6.26 -38.59
C ALA A 186 -60.67 -7.51 -39.03
N LEU A 187 -60.33 -8.70 -38.50
CA LEU A 187 -61.06 -9.95 -38.78
C LEU A 187 -62.55 -9.84 -38.40
N ARG A 188 -62.89 -9.10 -37.32
CA ARG A 188 -64.29 -8.79 -36.97
C ARG A 188 -64.98 -7.89 -37.99
N ALA A 189 -64.28 -6.88 -38.54
CA ALA A 189 -64.83 -6.01 -39.57
C ALA A 189 -65.02 -6.75 -40.91
N GLU A 190 -64.10 -7.65 -41.25
CA GLU A 190 -64.16 -8.49 -42.45
C GLU A 190 -65.31 -9.50 -42.38
N THR A 191 -65.36 -10.33 -41.33
CA THR A 191 -66.44 -11.31 -41.14
C THR A 191 -67.83 -10.66 -41.03
N THR A 192 -67.97 -9.51 -40.35
CA THR A 192 -69.26 -8.78 -40.33
C THR A 192 -69.62 -8.18 -41.69
N ARG A 193 -68.64 -7.76 -42.50
CA ARG A 193 -68.86 -7.31 -43.87
C ARG A 193 -69.33 -8.46 -44.76
N GLU A 194 -68.64 -9.60 -44.77
CA GLU A 194 -69.03 -10.78 -45.57
C GLU A 194 -70.45 -11.26 -45.21
N ILE A 195 -70.75 -11.38 -43.92
CA ILE A 195 -72.09 -11.72 -43.43
C ILE A 195 -73.14 -10.70 -43.90
N SER A 196 -72.79 -9.42 -44.06
CA SER A 196 -73.68 -8.38 -44.58
C SER A 196 -73.87 -8.45 -46.10
N GLU A 197 -72.81 -8.73 -46.85
CA GLU A 197 -72.83 -8.84 -48.32
C GLU A 197 -73.60 -10.10 -48.76
N LEU A 198 -73.31 -11.27 -48.19
CA LEU A 198 -74.06 -12.51 -48.44
C LEU A 198 -75.55 -12.35 -48.06
N LYS A 199 -75.86 -11.63 -46.98
CA LYS A 199 -77.24 -11.32 -46.56
C LYS A 199 -77.93 -10.30 -47.48
N ALA A 200 -77.18 -9.48 -48.23
CA ALA A 200 -77.72 -8.62 -49.27
C ALA A 200 -78.04 -9.44 -50.54
N VAL A 201 -77.13 -10.30 -50.99
CA VAL A 201 -77.32 -11.20 -52.14
C VAL A 201 -78.52 -12.14 -51.90
N ALA A 202 -78.61 -12.79 -50.73
CA ALA A 202 -79.74 -13.65 -50.38
C ALA A 202 -81.08 -12.87 -50.39
N LYS A 203 -81.09 -11.60 -49.96
CA LYS A 203 -82.28 -10.74 -50.07
C LYS A 203 -82.63 -10.40 -51.53
N GLN A 204 -81.64 -10.15 -52.38
CA GLN A 204 -81.86 -9.83 -53.79
C GLN A 204 -82.46 -11.02 -54.53
N ALA A 205 -81.87 -12.22 -54.41
CA ALA A 205 -82.42 -13.46 -54.96
C ALA A 205 -83.86 -13.72 -54.47
N LEU A 206 -84.14 -13.46 -53.19
CA LEU A 206 -85.50 -13.55 -52.62
C LEU A 206 -86.50 -12.50 -53.14
N HIS A 207 -86.02 -11.36 -53.65
CA HIS A 207 -86.86 -10.36 -54.30
C HIS A 207 -87.05 -10.63 -55.79
N GLU A 208 -86.06 -11.22 -56.46
CA GLU A 208 -86.12 -11.65 -57.85
C GLU A 208 -87.08 -12.84 -58.00
N ALA A 209 -86.88 -13.93 -57.24
CA ALA A 209 -87.81 -15.07 -57.24
C ALA A 209 -89.26 -14.68 -56.93
N LYS A 210 -89.49 -13.67 -56.07
CA LYS A 210 -90.83 -13.11 -55.82
C LYS A 210 -91.40 -12.35 -57.01
N ARG A 211 -90.58 -11.57 -57.74
CA ARG A 211 -90.99 -10.88 -58.96
C ARG A 211 -91.32 -11.89 -60.05
N ASP A 212 -90.56 -12.97 -60.17
CA ASP A 212 -90.81 -14.01 -61.17
C ASP A 212 -92.11 -14.76 -60.86
N MET A 213 -92.37 -15.12 -59.59
CA MET A 213 -93.67 -15.64 -59.15
C MET A 213 -94.83 -14.65 -59.44
N GLU A 214 -94.63 -13.35 -59.19
CA GLU A 214 -95.61 -12.32 -59.52
C GLU A 214 -95.83 -12.15 -61.03
N ASN A 215 -94.79 -12.29 -61.85
CA ASN A 215 -94.86 -12.15 -63.30
C ASN A 215 -95.59 -13.35 -63.90
N VAL A 216 -95.23 -14.58 -63.52
CA VAL A 216 -95.96 -15.79 -63.89
C VAL A 216 -97.43 -15.69 -63.45
N ALA A 217 -97.72 -15.19 -62.25
CA ALA A 217 -99.11 -14.99 -61.81
C ALA A 217 -99.88 -13.96 -62.68
N LYS A 218 -99.21 -12.93 -63.20
CA LYS A 218 -99.82 -11.92 -64.11
C LYS A 218 -99.97 -12.46 -65.54
N GLU A 219 -99.02 -13.25 -66.03
CA GLU A 219 -99.11 -13.95 -67.32
C GLU A 219 -100.28 -14.93 -67.31
N VAL A 220 -100.41 -15.75 -66.26
CA VAL A 220 -101.54 -16.66 -66.05
C VAL A 220 -102.88 -15.93 -65.99
N GLU A 221 -102.94 -14.74 -65.38
CA GLU A 221 -104.17 -13.94 -65.36
C GLU A 221 -104.46 -13.26 -66.71
N ALA A 222 -103.43 -12.86 -67.47
CA ALA A 222 -103.58 -12.35 -68.83
C ALA A 222 -104.01 -13.45 -69.83
N GLU A 223 -103.51 -14.67 -69.68
CA GLU A 223 -103.99 -15.85 -70.39
C GLU A 223 -105.46 -16.13 -70.03
N ARG A 224 -105.84 -16.11 -68.75
CA ARG A 224 -107.26 -16.25 -68.33
C ARG A 224 -108.15 -15.19 -68.96
N VAL A 225 -107.78 -13.91 -68.93
CA VAL A 225 -108.60 -12.80 -69.48
C VAL A 225 -108.65 -12.85 -71.01
N SER A 226 -107.57 -13.24 -71.71
CA SER A 226 -107.60 -13.43 -73.16
C SER A 226 -108.39 -14.68 -73.58
N HIS A 227 -108.37 -15.76 -72.78
CA HIS A 227 -109.28 -16.88 -72.90
C HIS A 227 -110.74 -16.48 -72.63
N GLU A 228 -111.01 -15.61 -71.65
CA GLU A 228 -112.36 -15.08 -71.40
C GLU A 228 -112.87 -14.20 -72.57
N LEU A 229 -112.00 -13.37 -73.15
CA LEU A 229 -112.33 -12.54 -74.32
C LEU A 229 -112.53 -13.35 -75.60
N THR A 230 -111.78 -14.43 -75.81
CA THR A 230 -112.01 -15.35 -76.93
C THR A 230 -113.28 -16.19 -76.70
N LEU A 231 -113.54 -16.64 -75.48
CA LEU A 231 -114.82 -17.26 -75.10
C LEU A 231 -116.01 -16.33 -75.36
N LYS A 232 -115.93 -15.04 -75.04
CA LYS A 232 -117.01 -14.06 -75.31
C LYS A 232 -117.30 -13.89 -76.80
N LYS A 233 -116.28 -13.85 -77.66
CA LYS A 233 -116.48 -13.82 -79.13
C LYS A 233 -117.13 -15.11 -79.64
N ILE A 234 -116.69 -16.26 -79.12
CA ILE A 234 -117.27 -17.57 -79.47
C ILE A 234 -118.71 -17.69 -78.95
N GLN A 235 -119.06 -17.06 -77.82
CA GLN A 235 -120.42 -17.08 -77.24
C GLN A 235 -121.47 -16.40 -78.14
N GLU A 236 -121.10 -15.39 -78.93
CA GLU A 236 -122.01 -14.75 -79.88
C GLU A 236 -122.33 -15.67 -81.09
N GLU A 237 -121.38 -16.54 -81.47
CA GLU A 237 -121.57 -17.54 -82.54
C GLU A 237 -122.18 -18.87 -82.04
N ALA A 238 -121.92 -19.25 -80.77
CA ALA A 238 -122.23 -20.57 -80.23
C ALA A 238 -123.66 -20.79 -79.71
N ALA A 239 -124.60 -19.88 -80.01
CA ALA A 239 -125.98 -19.91 -79.52
C ALA A 239 -126.80 -21.19 -79.89
N LEU A 240 -126.27 -22.04 -80.78
CA LEU A 240 -126.86 -23.32 -81.20
C LEU A 240 -126.08 -24.58 -80.75
N ALA A 241 -125.00 -24.45 -79.96
CA ALA A 241 -124.07 -25.56 -79.62
C ALA A 241 -123.87 -25.76 -78.09
N GLN A 242 -124.85 -25.35 -77.28
CA GLN A 242 -124.63 -24.93 -75.90
C GLN A 242 -124.16 -26.01 -74.89
N THR A 243 -124.60 -27.27 -75.01
CA THR A 243 -124.48 -28.26 -73.90
C THR A 243 -123.17 -29.04 -73.86
N ASN A 244 -122.63 -29.45 -75.01
CA ASN A 244 -121.39 -30.23 -75.06
C ASN A 244 -120.17 -29.34 -74.79
N LEU A 245 -120.15 -28.14 -75.39
CA LEU A 245 -119.02 -27.20 -75.28
C LEU A 245 -118.80 -26.68 -73.86
N GLN A 246 -119.88 -26.49 -73.08
CA GLN A 246 -119.77 -26.11 -71.66
C GLN A 246 -119.00 -27.16 -70.83
N ARG A 247 -119.16 -28.45 -71.14
CA ARG A 247 -118.44 -29.52 -70.44
C ARG A 247 -116.95 -29.49 -70.76
N GLU A 248 -116.60 -29.24 -72.03
CA GLU A 248 -115.22 -29.13 -72.48
C GLU A 248 -114.53 -27.87 -71.91
N VAL A 249 -115.20 -26.71 -71.91
CA VAL A 249 -114.67 -25.47 -71.32
C VAL A 249 -114.51 -25.59 -69.80
N ALA A 250 -115.45 -26.22 -69.09
CA ALA A 250 -115.28 -26.53 -67.67
C ALA A 250 -114.11 -27.49 -67.42
N GLN A 251 -113.90 -28.46 -68.32
CA GLN A 251 -112.81 -29.43 -68.21
C GLN A 251 -111.44 -28.83 -68.56
N THR A 252 -111.34 -27.92 -69.53
CA THR A 252 -110.09 -27.19 -69.83
C THR A 252 -109.76 -26.16 -68.77
N THR A 253 -110.72 -25.36 -68.29
CA THR A 253 -110.49 -24.41 -67.19
C THR A 253 -110.13 -25.11 -65.89
N SER A 254 -110.79 -26.22 -65.53
CA SER A 254 -110.40 -27.03 -64.36
C SER A 254 -109.01 -27.67 -64.54
N ARG A 255 -108.62 -28.07 -65.76
CA ARG A 255 -107.29 -28.60 -66.04
C ARG A 255 -106.21 -27.52 -65.94
N LEU A 256 -106.43 -26.36 -66.58
CA LEU A 256 -105.53 -25.21 -66.49
C LEU A 256 -105.41 -24.68 -65.06
N ALA A 257 -106.49 -24.67 -64.27
CA ALA A 257 -106.42 -24.33 -62.84
C ALA A 257 -105.60 -25.35 -62.04
N SER A 258 -105.77 -26.65 -62.32
CA SER A 258 -104.93 -27.73 -61.76
C SER A 258 -103.46 -27.54 -62.11
N ASP A 259 -103.15 -27.27 -63.37
CA ASP A 259 -101.79 -27.29 -63.88
C ASP A 259 -101.04 -26.01 -63.51
N ASN A 260 -101.72 -24.86 -63.46
CA ASN A 260 -101.23 -23.63 -62.82
C ASN A 260 -100.96 -23.81 -61.32
N LYS A 261 -101.85 -24.52 -60.59
CA LYS A 261 -101.63 -24.79 -59.17
C LYS A 261 -100.37 -25.65 -58.96
N LYS A 262 -100.16 -26.68 -59.78
CA LYS A 262 -98.92 -27.49 -59.75
C LYS A 262 -97.68 -26.65 -60.07
N GLN A 263 -97.73 -25.74 -61.04
CA GLN A 263 -96.60 -24.85 -61.35
C GLN A 263 -96.31 -23.89 -60.19
N ALA A 264 -97.33 -23.32 -59.55
CA ALA A 264 -97.17 -22.49 -58.36
C ALA A 264 -96.61 -23.28 -57.16
N GLU A 265 -97.03 -24.54 -56.99
CA GLU A 265 -96.48 -25.46 -55.97
C GLU A 265 -95.01 -25.78 -56.25
N VAL A 266 -94.65 -26.17 -57.48
CA VAL A 266 -93.25 -26.43 -57.88
C VAL A 266 -92.36 -25.20 -57.73
N LEU A 267 -92.83 -24.00 -58.09
CA LEU A 267 -92.07 -22.75 -57.90
C LEU A 267 -91.92 -22.39 -56.43
N ALA A 268 -92.93 -22.66 -55.59
CA ALA A 268 -92.84 -22.46 -54.15
C ALA A 268 -91.85 -23.44 -53.50
N ASP A 269 -91.87 -24.72 -53.89
CA ASP A 269 -90.92 -25.74 -53.44
C ASP A 269 -89.48 -25.39 -53.87
N GLN A 270 -89.27 -24.97 -55.12
CA GLN A 270 -87.97 -24.48 -55.61
C GLN A 270 -87.49 -23.24 -54.82
N ALA A 271 -88.37 -22.27 -54.57
CA ALA A 271 -88.05 -21.08 -53.79
C ALA A 271 -87.85 -21.36 -52.28
N GLN A 272 -88.33 -22.50 -51.77
CA GLN A 272 -88.07 -22.98 -50.41
C GLN A 272 -86.77 -23.79 -50.35
N GLN A 273 -86.47 -24.60 -51.36
CA GLN A 273 -85.23 -25.36 -51.46
C GLN A 273 -84.03 -24.42 -51.63
N ALA A 274 -84.10 -23.45 -52.56
CA ALA A 274 -83.05 -22.44 -52.74
C ALA A 274 -82.78 -21.60 -51.49
N ARG A 275 -83.77 -21.45 -50.58
CA ARG A 275 -83.55 -20.86 -49.25
C ARG A 275 -82.80 -21.80 -48.32
N ALA A 276 -83.21 -23.06 -48.25
CA ALA A 276 -82.56 -24.05 -47.40
C ALA A 276 -81.10 -24.25 -47.80
N ASP A 277 -80.82 -24.27 -49.11
CA ASP A 277 -79.47 -24.36 -49.67
C ASP A 277 -78.63 -23.11 -49.32
N LEU A 278 -79.18 -21.89 -49.47
CA LEU A 278 -78.51 -20.64 -49.07
C LEU A 278 -78.30 -20.52 -47.56
N ASP A 279 -79.28 -20.90 -46.74
CA ASP A 279 -79.15 -20.87 -45.27
C ASP A 279 -78.13 -21.92 -44.78
N ALA A 280 -78.00 -23.06 -45.48
CA ALA A 280 -76.96 -24.06 -45.24
C ALA A 280 -75.57 -23.56 -45.66
N GLU A 281 -75.42 -22.90 -46.81
CA GLU A 281 -74.16 -22.31 -47.24
C GLU A 281 -73.72 -21.16 -46.32
N LEU A 282 -74.67 -20.30 -45.89
CA LEU A 282 -74.46 -19.27 -44.88
C LEU A 282 -74.02 -19.86 -43.52
N ALA A 283 -74.55 -21.01 -43.13
CA ALA A 283 -74.14 -21.70 -41.90
C ALA A 283 -72.75 -22.32 -42.04
N ALA A 284 -72.44 -22.94 -43.19
CA ALA A 284 -71.13 -23.51 -43.48
C ALA A 284 -70.04 -22.43 -43.47
N ARG A 285 -70.25 -21.30 -44.18
CA ARG A 285 -69.31 -20.17 -44.22
C ARG A 285 -69.09 -19.54 -42.84
N ARG A 286 -70.11 -19.45 -41.99
CA ARG A 286 -69.92 -19.01 -40.60
C ARG A 286 -69.07 -19.98 -39.80
N ALA A 287 -69.31 -21.29 -39.89
CA ALA A 287 -68.52 -22.30 -39.19
C ALA A 287 -67.06 -22.39 -39.70
N GLU A 288 -66.82 -22.05 -40.96
CA GLU A 288 -65.50 -21.91 -41.58
C GLU A 288 -64.76 -20.66 -41.04
N ALA A 289 -65.37 -19.48 -41.16
CA ALA A 289 -64.80 -18.23 -40.64
C ALA A 289 -64.63 -18.22 -39.11
N GLU A 290 -65.54 -18.86 -38.36
CA GLU A 290 -65.41 -19.04 -36.90
C GLU A 290 -64.21 -19.94 -36.55
N ARG A 291 -63.88 -20.95 -37.37
CA ARG A 291 -62.66 -21.76 -37.20
C ARG A 291 -61.41 -20.96 -37.48
N GLU A 292 -61.35 -20.23 -38.59
CA GLU A 292 -60.20 -19.41 -38.97
C GLU A 292 -59.92 -18.32 -37.91
N LEU A 293 -60.96 -17.66 -37.38
CA LEU A 293 -60.85 -16.74 -36.24
C LEU A 293 -60.26 -17.42 -34.99
N LEU A 294 -60.66 -18.66 -34.71
CA LEU A 294 -60.25 -19.39 -33.51
C LEU A 294 -58.80 -19.91 -33.64
N GLU A 295 -58.42 -20.39 -34.82
CA GLU A 295 -57.04 -20.79 -35.14
C GLU A 295 -56.08 -19.59 -35.16
N ALA A 296 -56.48 -18.46 -35.79
CA ALA A 296 -55.71 -17.22 -35.73
C ALA A 296 -55.55 -16.72 -34.29
N HIS A 297 -56.60 -16.82 -33.47
CA HIS A 297 -56.53 -16.47 -32.05
C HIS A 297 -55.60 -17.41 -31.25
N GLN A 298 -55.64 -18.72 -31.49
CA GLN A 298 -54.73 -19.68 -30.86
C GLN A 298 -53.27 -19.39 -31.22
N ASN A 299 -52.97 -19.17 -32.51
CA ASN A 299 -51.63 -18.80 -32.98
C ASN A 299 -51.12 -17.49 -32.34
N ALA A 300 -51.97 -16.46 -32.24
CA ALA A 300 -51.64 -15.20 -31.57
C ALA A 300 -51.40 -15.38 -30.06
N VAL A 301 -52.16 -16.24 -29.39
CA VAL A 301 -51.97 -16.58 -27.97
C VAL A 301 -50.67 -17.37 -27.77
N GLU A 302 -50.34 -18.33 -28.63
CA GLU A 302 -49.07 -19.05 -28.57
C GLU A 302 -47.86 -18.13 -28.74
N LEU A 303 -47.86 -17.26 -29.75
CA LEU A 303 -46.78 -16.30 -29.97
C LEU A 303 -46.60 -15.37 -28.78
N ASN A 304 -47.69 -14.83 -28.24
CA ASN A 304 -47.67 -13.98 -27.04
C ASN A 304 -47.11 -14.74 -25.82
N ASN A 305 -47.52 -15.99 -25.59
CA ASN A 305 -47.00 -16.83 -24.50
C ASN A 305 -45.50 -17.12 -24.65
N ARG A 306 -45.00 -17.34 -25.88
CA ARG A 306 -43.56 -17.51 -26.14
C ARG A 306 -42.77 -16.24 -25.82
N PHE A 307 -43.19 -15.08 -26.34
CA PHE A 307 -42.53 -13.80 -26.05
C PHE A 307 -42.58 -13.42 -24.56
N LEU A 308 -43.68 -13.73 -23.85
CA LEU A 308 -43.76 -13.55 -22.40
C LEU A 308 -42.76 -14.46 -21.67
N SER A 309 -42.65 -15.73 -22.05
CA SER A 309 -41.69 -16.67 -21.45
C SER A 309 -40.24 -16.27 -21.70
N GLU A 310 -39.91 -15.75 -22.89
CA GLU A 310 -38.58 -15.23 -23.21
C GLU A 310 -38.24 -13.98 -22.39
N ALA A 311 -39.18 -13.04 -22.29
CA ALA A 311 -39.03 -11.83 -21.48
C ALA A 311 -38.92 -12.14 -19.97
N GLU A 312 -39.68 -13.11 -19.46
CA GLU A 312 -39.56 -13.57 -18.07
C GLU A 312 -38.20 -14.24 -17.80
N SER A 313 -37.67 -15.02 -18.76
CA SER A 313 -36.33 -15.61 -18.67
C SER A 313 -35.24 -14.53 -18.59
N GLN A 314 -35.24 -13.55 -19.51
CA GLN A 314 -34.30 -12.42 -19.51
C GLN A 314 -34.40 -11.58 -18.22
N LEU A 315 -35.64 -11.37 -17.72
CA LEU A 315 -35.88 -10.67 -16.46
C LEU A 315 -35.38 -11.47 -15.23
N LEU A 316 -35.34 -12.80 -15.30
CA LEU A 316 -34.83 -13.66 -14.23
C LEU A 316 -33.29 -13.74 -14.27
N GLU A 317 -32.70 -13.86 -15.46
CA GLU A 317 -31.26 -13.81 -15.71
C GLU A 317 -30.65 -12.48 -15.23
N THR A 318 -31.22 -11.34 -15.66
CA THR A 318 -30.77 -10.00 -15.23
C THR A 318 -30.92 -9.79 -13.71
N LYS A 319 -31.98 -10.32 -13.09
CA LYS A 319 -32.11 -10.34 -11.62
C LYS A 319 -31.02 -11.18 -10.94
N SER A 320 -30.64 -12.32 -11.52
CA SER A 320 -29.57 -13.17 -11.01
C SER A 320 -28.22 -12.46 -11.09
N ARG A 321 -27.86 -11.96 -12.28
CA ARG A 321 -26.61 -11.19 -12.51
C ARG A 321 -26.53 -9.96 -11.61
N LEU A 322 -27.63 -9.23 -11.41
CA LEU A 322 -27.70 -8.11 -10.46
C LEU A 322 -27.54 -8.56 -8.99
N ALA A 323 -28.03 -9.74 -8.61
CA ALA A 323 -27.82 -10.30 -7.27
C ALA A 323 -26.37 -10.76 -7.04
N GLU A 324 -25.71 -11.29 -8.06
CA GLU A 324 -24.29 -11.66 -8.04
C GLU A 324 -23.39 -10.42 -7.97
N VAL A 325 -23.58 -9.43 -8.84
CA VAL A 325 -22.86 -8.14 -8.76
C VAL A 325 -23.01 -7.48 -7.39
N ARG A 326 -24.21 -7.53 -6.77
CA ARG A 326 -24.43 -7.03 -5.40
C ARG A 326 -23.74 -7.85 -4.31
N LYS A 327 -23.57 -9.16 -4.52
CA LYS A 327 -22.87 -10.08 -3.60
C LYS A 327 -21.37 -9.87 -3.69
N ASP A 328 -20.85 -9.67 -4.89
CA ASP A 328 -19.42 -9.48 -5.13
C ASP A 328 -18.98 -8.05 -4.81
N HIS A 329 -19.79 -7.02 -5.06
CA HIS A 329 -19.61 -5.68 -4.47
C HIS A 329 -19.45 -5.76 -2.94
N LYS A 330 -20.37 -6.44 -2.24
CA LYS A 330 -20.27 -6.62 -0.77
C LYS A 330 -19.01 -7.39 -0.33
N ARG A 331 -18.55 -8.37 -1.11
CA ARG A 331 -17.30 -9.11 -0.85
C ARG A 331 -16.08 -8.21 -1.05
N ILE A 332 -16.09 -7.40 -2.11
CA ILE A 332 -15.03 -6.43 -2.42
C ILE A 332 -14.94 -5.39 -1.30
N THR A 333 -16.05 -4.75 -0.91
CA THR A 333 -16.07 -3.80 0.23
C THR A 333 -15.54 -4.44 1.52
N ALA A 334 -16.05 -5.62 1.92
CA ALA A 334 -15.60 -6.28 3.14
C ALA A 334 -14.13 -6.73 3.09
N ALA A 335 -13.62 -7.11 1.91
CA ALA A 335 -12.20 -7.43 1.72
C ALA A 335 -11.32 -6.18 1.76
N ILE A 336 -11.79 -5.05 1.22
CA ILE A 336 -11.14 -3.74 1.30
C ILE A 336 -11.07 -3.26 2.76
N ASP A 337 -12.19 -3.30 3.49
CA ASP A 337 -12.24 -2.91 4.91
C ASP A 337 -11.26 -3.74 5.75
N LEU A 338 -11.26 -5.06 5.56
CA LEU A 338 -10.32 -5.96 6.22
C LEU A 338 -8.85 -5.69 5.81
N ALA A 339 -8.59 -5.41 4.53
CA ALA A 339 -7.25 -5.07 4.04
C ALA A 339 -6.77 -3.71 4.59
N ASN A 340 -7.66 -2.75 4.79
CA ASN A 340 -7.37 -1.47 5.43
C ASN A 340 -7.03 -1.66 6.92
N GLU A 341 -7.84 -2.39 7.67
CA GLU A 341 -7.60 -2.62 9.10
C GLU A 341 -6.33 -3.44 9.34
N THR A 342 -6.15 -4.54 8.61
CA THR A 342 -4.94 -5.37 8.72
C THR A 342 -3.70 -4.62 8.21
N GLY A 343 -3.78 -3.97 7.04
CA GLY A 343 -2.69 -3.20 6.45
C GLY A 343 -2.24 -2.03 7.33
N ARG A 344 -3.18 -1.19 7.80
CA ARG A 344 -2.88 -0.08 8.73
C ARG A 344 -2.31 -0.61 10.04
N THR A 345 -2.94 -1.61 10.68
CA THR A 345 -2.44 -2.11 11.98
C THR A 345 -1.12 -2.87 11.88
N GLU A 346 -0.81 -3.52 10.75
CA GLU A 346 0.53 -4.10 10.52
C GLU A 346 1.57 -3.03 10.24
N ALA A 347 1.28 -2.03 9.40
CA ALA A 347 2.18 -0.92 9.15
C ALA A 347 2.54 -0.19 10.45
N ASP A 348 1.53 0.14 11.27
CA ASP A 348 1.68 0.71 12.60
C ASP A 348 2.58 -0.13 13.52
N LYS A 349 2.37 -1.46 13.58
CA LYS A 349 3.19 -2.37 14.41
C LYS A 349 4.63 -2.40 13.92
N ARG A 350 4.85 -2.46 12.60
CA ARG A 350 6.19 -2.48 11.97
C ARG A 350 6.93 -1.16 12.24
N ALA A 351 6.27 -0.02 12.06
CA ALA A 351 6.81 1.31 12.35
C ALA A 351 7.16 1.50 13.84
N LYS A 352 6.22 1.20 14.74
CA LYS A 352 6.42 1.27 16.21
C LYS A 352 7.57 0.37 16.66
N LYS A 353 7.71 -0.82 16.07
CA LYS A 353 8.86 -1.69 16.32
C LYS A 353 10.17 -1.09 15.79
N LEU A 354 10.20 -0.59 14.56
CA LEU A 354 11.39 0.00 13.94
C LEU A 354 11.95 1.17 14.76
N VAL A 355 11.07 2.07 15.21
CA VAL A 355 11.45 3.20 16.08
C VAL A 355 11.97 2.71 17.44
N ALA A 356 11.32 1.72 18.06
CA ALA A 356 11.77 1.16 19.33
C ALA A 356 13.14 0.42 19.21
N ASP A 357 13.33 -0.39 18.16
CA ASP A 357 14.59 -1.08 17.87
C ASP A 357 15.72 -0.07 17.61
N ALA A 358 15.43 1.08 17.00
CA ALA A 358 16.40 2.15 16.74
C ALA A 358 16.72 2.99 17.98
N GLN A 359 15.71 3.39 18.78
CA GLN A 359 15.91 4.06 20.06
C GLN A 359 16.75 3.20 21.03
N LYS A 360 16.53 1.87 21.01
CA LYS A 360 17.34 0.92 21.77
C LYS A 360 18.81 0.94 21.30
N ARG A 361 19.07 0.87 19.99
CA ARG A 361 20.44 0.95 19.43
C ARG A 361 21.12 2.29 19.72
N ALA A 362 20.40 3.40 19.62
CA ALA A 362 20.91 4.72 19.97
C ALA A 362 21.33 4.77 21.46
N GLY A 363 20.53 4.19 22.37
CA GLY A 363 20.90 4.05 23.77
C GLY A 363 22.09 3.12 24.02
N GLU A 364 22.22 2.04 23.24
CA GLU A 364 23.38 1.12 23.29
C GLU A 364 24.67 1.82 22.82
N ILE A 365 24.62 2.57 21.72
CA ILE A 365 25.75 3.34 21.16
C ILE A 365 26.18 4.48 22.11
N ILE A 366 25.23 5.24 22.67
CA ILE A 366 25.53 6.29 23.66
C ILE A 366 26.22 5.68 24.88
N ARG A 367 25.72 4.54 25.37
CA ARG A 367 26.31 3.85 26.52
C ARG A 367 27.72 3.34 26.21
N GLU A 368 27.95 2.78 25.03
CA GLU A 368 29.29 2.33 24.60
C GLU A 368 30.26 3.52 24.57
N ALA A 369 29.85 4.68 24.04
CA ALA A 369 30.64 5.91 24.06
C ALA A 369 30.86 6.48 25.48
N GLU A 370 29.90 6.37 26.39
CA GLU A 370 30.07 6.74 27.82
C GLU A 370 31.08 5.82 28.53
N GLU A 371 31.02 4.51 28.30
CA GLU A 371 31.97 3.53 28.87
C GLU A 371 33.39 3.75 28.30
N ASP A 372 33.52 4.02 27.00
CA ASP A 372 34.78 4.34 26.32
C ASP A 372 35.39 5.67 26.81
N ALA A 373 34.56 6.70 27.01
CA ALA A 373 34.95 8.00 27.55
C ALA A 373 35.44 7.89 29.01
N ILE A 374 34.77 7.10 29.85
CA ILE A 374 35.22 6.79 31.22
C ILE A 374 36.56 6.04 31.18
N ALA A 375 36.72 5.07 30.28
CA ALA A 375 37.97 4.30 30.14
C ALA A 375 39.16 5.20 29.77
N ARG A 376 38.99 6.15 28.83
CA ARG A 376 40.03 7.13 28.46
C ARG A 376 40.45 8.02 29.63
N VAL A 377 39.49 8.51 30.41
CA VAL A 377 39.78 9.30 31.61
C VAL A 377 40.51 8.46 32.68
N ALA A 378 40.08 7.21 32.91
CA ALA A 378 40.74 6.30 33.83
C ALA A 378 42.18 5.94 33.39
N GLN A 379 42.43 5.83 32.08
CA GLN A 379 43.77 5.62 31.52
C GLN A 379 44.67 6.85 31.74
N ALA A 380 44.14 8.07 31.53
CA ALA A 380 44.86 9.31 31.81
C ALA A 380 45.16 9.49 33.31
N GLU A 381 44.21 9.16 34.19
CA GLU A 381 44.39 9.18 35.64
C GLU A 381 45.35 8.07 36.13
N SER A 382 45.46 6.95 35.41
CA SER A 382 46.49 5.93 35.66
C SER A 382 47.89 6.45 35.26
N ARG A 383 48.03 7.06 34.07
CA ARG A 383 49.30 7.65 33.62
C ARG A 383 49.76 8.81 34.51
N LEU A 384 48.82 9.57 35.09
CA LEU A 384 49.08 10.56 36.14
C LEU A 384 49.73 9.94 37.38
N ILE A 385 49.27 8.77 37.82
CA ILE A 385 49.84 8.07 38.99
C ILE A 385 51.27 7.61 38.70
N GLU A 386 51.52 7.09 37.49
CA GLU A 386 52.88 6.74 37.03
C GLU A 386 53.80 7.98 37.00
N LEU A 387 53.40 9.06 36.35
CA LEU A 387 54.17 10.33 36.30
C LEU A 387 54.44 10.90 37.69
N ARG A 388 53.50 10.78 38.64
CA ARG A 388 53.70 11.19 40.05
C ARG A 388 54.66 10.26 40.79
N ALA A 389 54.72 8.97 40.46
CA ALA A 389 55.71 8.04 41.01
C ALA A 389 57.11 8.30 40.44
N GLU A 390 57.22 8.50 39.12
CA GLU A 390 58.46 8.92 38.43
C GLU A 390 58.98 10.25 39.00
N ARG A 391 58.11 11.26 39.16
CA ARG A 391 58.43 12.53 39.84
C ARG A 391 58.97 12.31 41.26
N LYS A 392 58.35 11.41 42.03
CA LYS A 392 58.76 11.11 43.41
C LYS A 392 60.15 10.47 43.46
N THR A 393 60.45 9.49 42.60
CA THR A 393 61.77 8.86 42.57
C THR A 393 62.86 9.82 42.09
N ILE A 394 62.55 10.74 41.16
CA ILE A 394 63.45 11.85 40.77
C ILE A 394 63.74 12.77 41.97
N ALA A 395 62.73 13.15 42.75
CA ALA A 395 62.89 13.99 43.93
C ALA A 395 63.71 13.29 45.04
N GLU A 396 63.43 12.01 45.32
CA GLU A 396 64.19 11.19 46.27
C GLU A 396 65.64 10.97 45.81
N TYR A 397 65.87 10.79 44.51
CA TYR A 397 67.22 10.69 43.94
C TYR A 397 68.02 11.98 44.14
N VAL A 398 67.45 13.16 43.85
CA VAL A 398 68.12 14.45 44.06
C VAL A 398 68.34 14.74 45.55
N GLN A 399 67.39 14.37 46.41
CA GLN A 399 67.59 14.42 47.87
C GLN A 399 68.73 13.49 48.33
N SER A 400 68.89 12.31 47.73
CA SER A 400 70.00 11.39 48.04
C SER A 400 71.36 11.94 47.58
N LEU A 401 71.41 12.59 46.40
CA LEU A 401 72.62 13.26 45.91
C LEU A 401 73.01 14.42 46.84
N ARG A 402 72.03 15.24 47.27
CA ARG A 402 72.22 16.30 48.27
C ARG A 402 72.77 15.73 49.59
N ALA A 403 72.24 14.60 50.06
CA ALA A 403 72.71 13.96 51.29
C ALA A 403 74.16 13.46 51.15
N ILE A 404 74.48 12.74 50.09
CA ILE A 404 75.82 12.18 49.83
C ILE A 404 76.88 13.29 49.76
N VAL A 405 76.61 14.38 49.02
CA VAL A 405 77.55 15.52 48.95
C VAL A 405 77.59 16.31 50.27
N GLY A 406 76.47 16.41 50.99
CA GLY A 406 76.43 17.00 52.33
C GLY A 406 77.30 16.24 53.33
N ASP A 407 77.31 14.92 53.30
CA ASP A 407 78.19 14.07 54.12
C ASP A 407 79.66 14.24 53.72
N VAL A 408 79.98 14.34 52.43
CA VAL A 408 81.34 14.65 51.96
C VAL A 408 81.81 16.02 52.46
N VAL A 409 81.01 17.08 52.29
CA VAL A 409 81.37 18.46 52.71
C VAL A 409 81.46 18.58 54.24
N THR A 410 80.57 17.91 55.00
CA THR A 410 80.62 17.95 56.47
C THR A 410 81.74 17.10 57.06
N THR A 411 82.11 15.97 56.45
CA THR A 411 83.30 15.20 56.86
C THR A 411 84.60 15.96 56.57
N GLU A 412 84.70 16.67 55.44
CA GLU A 412 85.82 17.61 55.19
C GLU A 412 85.87 18.74 56.23
N SER A 413 84.72 19.34 56.58
CA SER A 413 84.64 20.38 57.62
C SER A 413 85.13 19.89 59.00
N GLN A 414 84.76 18.66 59.39
CA GLN A 414 85.24 18.03 60.63
C GLN A 414 86.71 17.59 60.57
N ALA A 415 87.26 17.32 59.38
CA ALA A 415 88.69 17.05 59.20
C ALA A 415 89.53 18.33 59.31
N ALA A 416 89.05 19.45 58.73
CA ALA A 416 89.73 20.74 58.78
C ALA A 416 89.83 21.32 60.22
N ASN A 417 88.85 21.03 61.08
CA ASN A 417 88.70 21.66 62.40
C ASN A 417 89.41 20.92 63.57
N LYS A 418 90.48 20.14 63.29
CA LYS A 418 91.28 19.44 64.32
C LYS A 418 92.74 19.91 64.36
N LYS A 419 93.06 20.80 65.31
CA LYS A 419 94.44 21.17 65.69
C LYS A 419 94.65 21.14 67.22
N PRO A 420 95.91 21.10 67.72
CA PRO A 420 96.29 20.04 68.66
C PRO A 420 96.22 20.41 70.15
N ARG A 421 96.14 19.39 71.01
CA ARG A 421 96.22 19.51 72.48
C ARG A 421 97.56 18.98 73.01
N ALA A 422 98.27 19.80 73.77
CA ALA A 422 99.63 19.53 74.23
C ALA A 422 99.73 18.46 75.34
N THR A 423 100.90 17.82 75.46
CA THR A 423 101.21 16.76 76.42
C THR A 423 101.91 17.26 77.70
N ARG A 424 101.43 16.88 78.89
CA ARG A 424 102.19 17.07 80.15
C ARG A 424 101.81 16.10 81.30
N ARG A 425 102.71 15.14 81.56
CA ARG A 425 103.04 14.43 82.83
C ARG A 425 101.95 14.11 83.90
N ALA A 426 101.41 12.89 83.79
CA ALA A 426 101.22 11.82 84.80
C ALA A 426 101.22 12.02 86.36
N LYS A 427 100.20 11.39 87.00
CA LYS A 427 100.13 10.71 88.34
C LYS A 427 100.28 11.59 89.63
N PRO A 428 99.88 11.12 90.86
CA PRO A 428 99.64 9.74 91.36
C PRO A 428 98.18 9.42 91.83
N PRO A 429 97.86 8.21 92.39
CA PRO A 429 96.48 7.70 92.46
C PRO A 429 95.92 7.22 93.85
N ALA A 430 94.60 6.93 93.83
CA ALA A 430 93.86 5.84 94.50
C ALA A 430 93.19 6.01 95.89
N LYS A 431 92.14 5.17 96.10
CA LYS A 431 91.34 4.87 97.33
C LYS A 431 90.33 5.96 97.78
N ALA A 432 89.19 5.64 98.44
CA ALA A 432 88.39 4.40 98.54
C ALA A 432 86.96 4.69 99.12
N LYS A 433 86.08 3.67 99.11
CA LYS A 433 84.76 3.59 99.82
C LYS A 433 84.91 3.68 101.35
N PRO A 434 83.86 4.04 102.12
CA PRO A 434 83.06 3.02 102.86
C PRO A 434 81.53 3.37 102.99
N PRO A 435 80.69 2.61 103.75
CA PRO A 435 79.23 2.46 103.45
C PRO A 435 78.26 2.53 104.67
N ALA A 436 77.10 1.86 104.57
CA ALA A 436 76.11 1.51 105.63
C ALA A 436 75.23 2.68 106.17
N LYS A 437 74.04 2.49 106.79
CA LYS A 437 73.19 1.33 107.24
C LYS A 437 71.72 1.86 107.31
N ALA A 438 70.61 1.11 107.35
CA ALA A 438 70.29 -0.33 107.35
C ALA A 438 69.03 -0.53 106.43
N LYS A 439 68.02 -1.43 106.60
CA LYS A 439 67.62 -2.48 107.57
C LYS A 439 66.88 -3.63 106.81
N ARG A 440 66.07 -4.48 107.48
CA ARG A 440 65.20 -5.52 106.87
C ARG A 440 63.75 -5.44 107.40
N PRO A 441 62.76 -6.04 106.70
CA PRO A 441 61.73 -6.87 107.30
C PRO A 441 62.18 -8.35 107.37
N ASP A 442 61.82 -9.07 108.44
CA ASP A 442 62.10 -10.52 108.62
C ASP A 442 60.78 -11.33 108.71
N SER A 443 60.87 -12.66 108.63
CA SER A 443 59.81 -13.69 108.77
C SER A 443 58.77 -13.80 107.62
N ALA A 444 58.28 -14.98 107.21
CA ALA A 444 58.60 -16.39 107.52
C ALA A 444 58.46 -17.23 106.21
N ALA A 445 59.27 -18.26 105.96
CA ALA A 445 58.98 -19.69 106.20
C ALA A 445 57.53 -20.15 105.87
N SER A 446 57.31 -21.28 105.19
CA SER A 446 58.23 -22.41 104.92
C SER A 446 58.64 -22.58 103.45
#